data_AF-G9KKP0-F1
#
_entry.id   AF-G9KKP0-F1
#
_cell.length_a   1.000
_cell.length_b   1.000
_cell.length_c   1.000
_cell.angle_alpha   90.00
_cell.angle_beta   90.00
_cell.angle_gamma   90.00
#
_symmetry.space_group_name_H-M   'P 1'
#
loop_
_entity.id
_entity.type
_entity.pdbx_description
1 polymer ?
#
loop_
_entity_poly.entity_id
_entity_poly.type
_entity_poly.pdbx_seq_one_letter_code
_entity_poly.pdbx_strand_id
1 'polypeptide(L)'
;LDLRGLRVLAACLTEEGAQQLRGQMSDRLETVILDVTKTESISAAAQWVKERVGDRGLWGLVNNAGVSVPTAPNEWLTKHDFMKIL
;
A
#
# COMPACT_ATOMS: atom_id res chain seq x y z
N LEU A 1 14.47 -1.55 -1.93
CA LEU A 1 14.29 -3.02 -2.01
C LEU A 1 14.46 -3.49 -3.46
N ASP A 2 13.68 -2.94 -4.39
CA ASP A 2 13.76 -3.30 -5.81
C ASP A 2 15.13 -3.02 -6.47
N LEU A 3 15.68 -1.81 -6.31
CA LEU A 3 17.04 -1.47 -6.78
C LEU A 3 18.16 -2.29 -6.11
N ARG A 4 17.83 -2.97 -5.00
CA ARG A 4 18.74 -3.91 -4.31
C ARG A 4 18.53 -5.36 -4.76
N GLY A 5 17.78 -5.60 -5.84
CA GLY A 5 17.61 -6.90 -6.48
C GLY A 5 16.37 -7.70 -6.05
N LEU A 6 15.54 -7.18 -5.14
CA LEU A 6 14.30 -7.86 -4.75
C LEU A 6 13.19 -7.63 -5.77
N ARG A 7 12.34 -8.64 -6.00
CA ARG A 7 11.05 -8.44 -6.68
C ARG A 7 10.08 -7.79 -5.70
N VAL A 8 9.42 -6.70 -6.11
CA VAL A 8 8.55 -5.93 -5.23
C VAL A 8 7.16 -5.82 -5.86
N LEU A 9 6.15 -6.18 -5.09
CA LEU A 9 4.75 -5.94 -5.40
C LEU A 9 4.30 -4.76 -4.53
N ALA A 10 4.16 -3.57 -5.11
CA ALA A 10 3.86 -2.35 -4.38
C ALA A 10 2.38 -1.97 -4.51
N ALA A 11 1.74 -1.74 -3.37
CA ALA A 11 0.38 -1.21 -3.33
C ALA A 11 0.41 0.32 -3.25
N CYS A 12 -0.40 0.99 -4.06
CA CYS A 12 -0.55 2.44 -4.04
C CYS A 12 -2.03 2.84 -3.93
N LEU A 13 -2.33 3.90 -3.18
CA LEU A 13 -3.70 4.39 -3.06
C LEU A 13 -4.20 5.05 -4.35
N THR A 14 -3.30 5.68 -5.11
CA THR A 14 -3.63 6.43 -6.33
C THR A 14 -2.85 5.92 -7.53
N GLU A 15 -3.44 6.05 -8.72
CA GLU A 15 -2.77 5.69 -9.97
C GLU A 15 -1.56 6.59 -10.26
N GLU A 16 -1.66 7.88 -9.93
CA GLU A 16 -0.53 8.81 -10.03
C GLU A 16 0.66 8.35 -9.18
N GLY A 17 0.42 7.97 -7.91
CA GLY A 17 1.46 7.45 -7.03
C GLY A 17 2.08 6.15 -7.57
N ALA A 18 1.25 5.28 -8.15
CA ALA A 18 1.73 4.05 -8.80
C ALA A 18 2.61 4.36 -10.03
N GLN A 19 2.20 5.30 -10.89
CA GLN A 19 2.96 5.74 -12.06
C GLN A 19 4.30 6.37 -11.66
N GLN A 20 4.27 7.29 -10.68
CA GLN A 20 5.48 7.94 -10.17
C GLN A 20 6.45 6.92 -9.55
N LEU A 21 5.93 5.91 -8.84
CA LEU A 21 6.74 4.84 -8.29
C LEU A 21 7.36 4.00 -9.40
N ARG A 22 6.58 3.54 -10.39
CA ARG A 22 7.10 2.78 -11.54
C ARG A 22 8.21 3.52 -12.28
N GLY A 23 8.09 4.84 -12.43
CA GLY A 23 9.11 5.66 -13.12
C GLY A 23 10.47 5.74 -12.41
N GLN A 24 10.56 5.36 -11.14
CA GLN A 24 11.79 5.44 -10.33
C GLN A 24 12.42 4.08 -10.01
N MET A 25 11.75 2.99 -10.38
CA MET A 25 12.12 1.64 -9.97
C MET A 25 12.44 0.77 -11.19
N SER A 26 13.01 -0.42 -10.96
CA SER A 26 13.29 -1.37 -12.03
C SER A 26 12.03 -2.09 -12.52
N ASP A 27 12.18 -2.88 -13.58
CA ASP A 27 11.15 -3.74 -14.14
C ASP A 27 10.65 -4.84 -13.19
N ARG A 28 11.37 -5.08 -12.09
CA ARG A 28 10.96 -6.03 -11.03
C ARG A 28 9.90 -5.47 -10.07
N LEU A 29 9.58 -4.18 -10.18
CA LEU A 29 8.49 -3.57 -9.44
C LEU A 29 7.18 -3.66 -10.25
N GLU A 30 6.20 -4.35 -9.69
CA GLU A 30 4.83 -4.30 -10.17
C GLU A 30 3.96 -3.57 -9.14
N THR A 31 2.95 -2.84 -9.60
CA THR A 31 2.07 -2.06 -8.72
C THR A 31 0.62 -2.49 -8.84
N VAL A 32 -0.12 -2.37 -7.74
CA VAL A 32 -1.57 -2.55 -7.68
C VAL A 32 -2.22 -1.38 -6.94
N ILE A 33 -3.42 -0.99 -7.36
CA ILE A 33 -4.21 0.00 -6.63
C ILE A 33 -4.88 -0.67 -5.43
N LEU A 34 -4.67 -0.09 -4.26
CA LEU A 34 -5.19 -0.62 -3.00
C LEU A 34 -5.57 0.53 -2.07
N ASP A 35 -6.84 0.52 -1.67
CA ASP A 35 -7.32 1.23 -0.50
C ASP A 35 -7.37 0.26 0.70
N VAL A 36 -6.42 0.42 1.63
CA VAL A 36 -6.29 -0.47 2.79
C VAL A 36 -7.44 -0.34 3.79
N THR A 37 -8.35 0.62 3.63
CA THR A 37 -9.54 0.74 4.48
C THR A 37 -10.76 0.02 3.88
N LYS A 38 -10.64 -0.59 2.69
CA LYS A 38 -11.75 -1.26 1.98
C LYS A 38 -11.47 -2.74 1.77
N THR A 39 -12.30 -3.59 2.37
CA THR A 39 -12.17 -5.06 2.33
C THR A 39 -12.15 -5.63 0.92
N GLU A 40 -12.96 -5.09 0.01
CA GLU A 40 -13.03 -5.53 -1.37
C GLU A 40 -11.75 -5.19 -2.13
N SER A 41 -11.18 -4.01 -1.86
CA SER A 41 -9.90 -3.57 -2.44
C SER A 41 -8.76 -4.45 -1.94
N ILE A 42 -8.73 -4.76 -0.63
CA ILE A 42 -7.76 -5.69 -0.03
C ILE A 42 -7.88 -7.08 -0.68
N SER A 43 -9.10 -7.60 -0.83
CA SER A 43 -9.34 -8.91 -1.41
C SER A 43 -8.88 -9.00 -2.87
N ALA A 44 -9.16 -7.96 -3.66
CA ALA A 44 -8.69 -7.87 -5.05
C ALA A 44 -7.16 -7.80 -5.13
N ALA A 45 -6.51 -6.98 -4.30
CA ALA A 45 -5.05 -6.90 -4.25
C ALA A 45 -4.41 -8.22 -3.78
N ALA A 46 -5.00 -8.90 -2.80
CA ALA A 46 -4.54 -10.20 -2.33
C ALA A 46 -4.61 -11.27 -3.42
N GLN A 47 -5.70 -11.29 -4.20
CA GLN A 47 -5.83 -12.20 -5.34
C GLN A 47 -4.81 -11.87 -6.44
N TRP A 48 -4.63 -10.61 -6.77
CA TRP A 48 -3.62 -10.14 -7.73
C TRP A 48 -2.20 -10.52 -7.32
N VAL A 49 -1.88 -10.46 -6.01
CA VAL A 49 -0.61 -10.91 -5.45
C VAL A 49 -0.48 -12.42 -5.59
N LYS A 50 -1.52 -13.18 -5.23
CA LYS A 50 -1.53 -14.66 -5.30
C LYS A 50 -1.19 -15.16 -6.70
N GLU A 51 -1.76 -14.54 -7.73
CA GLU A 51 -1.48 -14.85 -9.15
C GLU A 51 -0.02 -14.61 -9.54
N ARG A 52 0.65 -13.63 -8.91
CA ARG A 52 2.04 -13.25 -9.21
C ARG A 52 3.08 -14.07 -8.46
N VAL A 53 2.76 -14.46 -7.24
CA VAL A 53 3.71 -15.20 -6.39
C VAL A 53 3.57 -16.71 -6.58
N GLY A 54 2.38 -17.20 -6.93
CA GLY A 54 2.08 -18.63 -7.02
C GLY A 54 2.43 -19.33 -5.71
N ASP A 55 2.95 -20.55 -5.82
CA ASP A 55 3.29 -21.38 -4.65
C ASP A 55 4.50 -20.85 -3.85
N ARG A 56 5.28 -19.91 -4.41
CA ARG A 56 6.43 -19.31 -3.70
C ARG A 56 6.00 -18.41 -2.55
N GLY A 57 4.79 -17.84 -2.62
CA GLY A 57 4.31 -16.87 -1.63
C GLY A 57 5.12 -15.58 -1.54
N LEU A 58 4.89 -14.83 -0.48
CA LEU A 58 5.64 -13.61 -0.15
C LEU A 58 6.77 -13.93 0.83
N TRP A 59 7.97 -13.40 0.57
CA TRP A 59 9.07 -13.44 1.55
C TRP A 59 8.85 -12.48 2.72
N GLY A 60 8.16 -11.37 2.47
CA GLY A 60 7.82 -10.39 3.49
C GLY A 60 6.63 -9.54 3.08
N LEU A 61 5.89 -9.06 4.08
CA LEU A 61 4.78 -8.12 3.94
C LEU A 61 5.11 -6.87 4.75
N VAL A 62 4.97 -5.70 4.14
CA VAL A 62 5.23 -4.42 4.79
C VAL A 62 3.92 -3.63 4.84
N ASN A 63 3.31 -3.57 6.01
CA ASN A 63 2.13 -2.73 6.27
C ASN A 63 2.57 -1.28 6.52
N ASN A 64 3.04 -0.61 5.48
CA ASN A 64 3.58 0.75 5.55
C ASN A 64 2.51 1.86 5.40
N ALA A 65 1.36 1.54 4.81
CA ALA A 65 0.33 2.55 4.53
C ALA A 65 -0.21 3.16 5.83
N GLY A 66 -0.24 4.49 5.89
CA GLY A 66 -0.75 5.23 7.04
C GLY A 66 -0.87 6.72 6.73
N VAL A 67 -1.78 7.39 7.41
CA VAL A 67 -1.99 8.84 7.34
C VAL A 67 -2.07 9.40 8.76
N SER A 68 -1.69 10.66 8.93
CA SER A 68 -1.71 11.34 10.24
C SER A 68 -2.59 12.59 10.26
N VAL A 69 -3.42 12.79 9.22
CA VAL A 69 -4.24 14.00 9.05
C VAL A 69 -5.66 13.73 9.54
N PRO A 70 -6.26 14.63 10.34
CA PRO A 70 -5.71 15.90 10.83
C PRO A 70 -4.69 15.73 11.96
N THR A 71 -3.64 16.57 11.96
CA THR A 71 -2.68 16.68 13.06
C THR A 71 -2.92 18.00 13.79
N ALA A 72 -3.24 17.92 15.08
CA ALA A 72 -3.42 19.06 15.97
C ALA A 72 -3.14 18.63 17.42
N PRO A 73 -2.98 19.57 18.37
CA PRO A 73 -3.04 19.24 19.80
C PRO A 73 -4.28 18.38 20.11
N ASN A 74 -4.12 17.39 20.97
CA ASN A 74 -5.17 16.39 21.24
C ASN A 74 -6.48 17.03 21.72
N GLU A 75 -6.39 18.13 22.46
CA GLU A 75 -7.50 18.91 22.99
C GLU A 75 -8.34 19.59 21.89
N TRP A 76 -7.81 19.70 20.67
CA TRP A 76 -8.50 20.30 19.52
C TRP A 76 -9.16 19.24 18.64
N LEU A 77 -8.85 17.96 18.84
CA LEU A 77 -9.37 16.86 18.05
C LEU A 77 -10.61 16.26 18.71
N THR A 78 -11.59 15.92 17.88
CA THR A 78 -12.77 15.18 18.30
C THR A 78 -12.54 13.69 18.16
N LYS A 79 -13.36 12.87 18.83
CA LYS A 79 -13.39 11.42 18.59
C LYS A 79 -13.54 11.08 17.10
N HIS A 80 -14.32 11.88 16.36
CA HIS A 80 -14.54 11.67 14.94
C HIS A 80 -13.25 11.85 14.11
N ASP A 81 -12.33 12.70 14.53
CA ASP A 81 -11.05 12.89 13.85
C ASP A 81 -10.14 11.67 14.02
N PHE A 82 -10.13 11.04 15.19
CA PHE A 82 -9.43 9.78 15.42
C PHE A 82 -10.04 8.60 14.65
N MET A 83 -11.37 8.54 14.54
CA MET A 83 -12.04 7.48 13.77
C MET A 83 -11.74 7.51 12.26
N LYS A 84 -11.21 8.62 11.74
CA LYS A 84 -10.81 8.71 10.32
C LYS A 84 -9.44 8.11 10.04
N ILE A 85 -8.60 7.95 11.07
CA ILE A 85 -7.21 7.47 10.96
C ILE A 85 -7.02 6.08 11.58
N LEU A 86 -8.02 5.56 12.29
CA LEU A 86 -8.11 4.20 12.83
C LEU A 86 -8.87 3.29 11.87
#